data_AF-A0A7G4RIB8-F1
#
_entry.id   AF-A0A7G4RIB8-F1
#
_cell.length_a   1.000
_cell.length_b   1.000
_cell.length_c   1.000
_cell.angle_alpha   90.00
_cell.angle_beta   90.00
_cell.angle_gamma   90.00
#
_symmetry.space_group_name_H-M   'P 1'
#
loop_
_entity.id
_entity.type
_entity.pdbx_description
1 polymer ?
#
loop_
_entity_poly.entity_id
_entity_poly.type
_entity_poly.pdbx_seq_one_letter_code
_entity_poly.pdbx_strand_id
1 'polypeptide(L)'
;MVQLFTDVGPMLIQYREATSKGRYALMQDKIAEIKKLPGQVSHKQQAKLHYKTLAYAATFINYADVIQRIENQQYFDVLLDFYGMEMDAELSAWFEFGTTPGQMRLKQPLCEYTPEIWEQFRRAQKAHLNKTNKTSLFDLEQLDIYHPPSNQLYPIQIQMGGKLQNEAVDRINIDGHGRIRFAQHYGFYILPGGGMIEITQVAKIDDLKHKMLEEHLEEEHANLYIKAAKLYDQIDQGDFKNALTNACSSKQTQILSSEVRGCLHKLILMQQSNAVCLKNIVTELDRQIEIQKKEVSLEKHTELRVENLHSLKSLIELRALVQVQTFKLTPLFAEAFEYIKRNTICVDIQQYLDTRVLGGSQLSHSFIMRGEPLEDWFAKKFDGVEGEFGDDISGSSIEYMTLLEAFSKFRKIKFSHILIALAAYEECLDNGSLHIETIWSEVQFERSRQVILAEAIKFLDI
;
A
#
# COMPACT_ATOMS: atom_id res chain seq x y z
N MET A 1 9.75 3.87 -19.66
CA MET A 1 8.59 3.66 -18.78
C MET A 1 7.62 4.80 -19.04
N VAL A 2 6.31 4.54 -19.07
CA VAL A 2 5.31 5.59 -19.32
C VAL A 2 4.87 6.14 -17.97
N GLN A 3 5.14 7.42 -17.74
CA GLN A 3 4.66 8.13 -16.55
C GLN A 3 3.26 8.64 -16.84
N LEU A 4 2.27 8.14 -16.11
CA LEU A 4 0.87 8.49 -16.31
C LEU A 4 0.43 9.61 -15.37
N PHE A 5 -0.55 10.38 -15.84
CA PHE A 5 -1.29 11.39 -15.07
C PHE A 5 -0.44 12.53 -14.49
N THR A 6 0.68 12.86 -15.13
CA THR A 6 1.55 14.00 -14.77
C THR A 6 0.84 15.35 -14.84
N ASP A 7 -0.24 15.45 -15.61
CA ASP A 7 -1.09 16.63 -15.75
C ASP A 7 -1.95 16.93 -14.52
N VAL A 8 -2.11 15.98 -13.58
CA VAL A 8 -2.73 16.26 -12.26
C VAL A 8 -1.82 17.13 -11.41
N GLY A 9 -0.51 16.91 -11.45
CA GLY A 9 0.48 17.59 -10.61
C GLY A 9 0.40 19.13 -10.67
N PRO A 10 0.47 19.74 -11.86
CA PRO A 10 0.33 21.19 -12.02
C PRO A 10 -0.98 21.75 -11.43
N MET A 11 -2.09 21.02 -11.56
CA MET A 11 -3.38 21.44 -11.00
C MET A 11 -3.36 21.45 -9.45
N LEU A 12 -2.72 20.45 -8.82
CA LEU A 12 -2.59 20.40 -7.36
C LEU A 12 -1.67 21.50 -6.84
N ILE A 13 -0.54 21.75 -7.53
CA ILE A 13 0.39 22.85 -7.22
C ILE A 13 -0.32 24.20 -7.30
N GLN A 14 -1.07 24.42 -8.39
CA GLN A 14 -1.84 25.65 -8.59
C GLN A 14 -2.87 25.86 -7.46
N TYR A 15 -3.57 24.80 -7.05
CA TYR A 15 -4.52 24.88 -5.95
C TYR A 15 -3.84 25.25 -4.64
N ARG A 16 -2.73 24.59 -4.30
CA ARG A 16 -1.95 24.87 -3.09
C ARG A 16 -1.49 26.32 -3.01
N GLU A 17 -0.93 26.84 -4.10
CA GLU A 17 -0.37 28.20 -4.18
C GLU A 17 -1.43 29.30 -4.29
N ALA A 18 -2.67 28.94 -4.63
CA ALA A 18 -3.74 29.90 -4.74
C ALA A 18 -4.19 30.43 -3.37
N THR A 19 -4.63 31.69 -3.35
CA THR A 19 -5.35 32.28 -2.21
C THR A 19 -6.68 31.58 -1.99
N SER A 20 -7.34 31.78 -0.84
CA SER A 20 -8.67 31.21 -0.57
C SER A 20 -9.68 31.51 -1.68
N LYS A 21 -9.69 32.76 -2.19
CA LYS A 21 -10.54 33.15 -3.34
C LYS A 21 -10.15 32.43 -4.63
N GLY A 22 -8.85 32.25 -4.89
CA GLY A 22 -8.36 31.51 -6.04
C GLY A 22 -8.73 30.03 -5.99
N ARG A 23 -8.61 29.40 -4.82
CA ARG A 23 -9.01 28.00 -4.60
C ARG A 23 -10.52 27.78 -4.76
N TYR A 24 -11.30 28.72 -4.24
CA TYR A 24 -12.75 28.74 -4.45
C TYR A 24 -13.08 28.75 -5.94
N ALA A 25 -12.44 29.63 -6.73
CA ALA A 25 -12.63 29.68 -8.18
C ALA A 25 -12.19 28.38 -8.88
N LEU A 26 -11.04 27.81 -8.51
CA LEU A 26 -10.56 26.53 -9.05
C LEU A 26 -11.54 25.38 -8.76
N MET A 27 -12.13 25.34 -7.56
CA MET A 27 -13.14 24.35 -7.22
C MET A 27 -14.44 24.57 -8.02
N GLN A 28 -14.86 25.82 -8.23
CA GLN A 28 -16.01 26.14 -9.10
C GLN A 28 -15.77 25.68 -10.54
N ASP A 29 -14.57 25.89 -11.08
CA ASP A 29 -14.19 25.44 -12.41
C ASP A 29 -14.24 23.91 -12.51
N LYS A 30 -13.75 23.19 -11.48
CA LYS A 30 -13.86 21.72 -11.42
C LYS A 30 -15.32 21.26 -11.37
N ILE A 31 -16.16 21.90 -10.56
CA ILE A 31 -17.60 21.61 -10.50
C ILE A 31 -18.26 21.83 -11.87
N ALA A 32 -17.92 22.93 -12.56
CA ALA A 32 -18.45 23.23 -13.88
C ALA A 32 -18.01 22.19 -14.93
N GLU A 33 -16.76 21.74 -14.88
CA GLU A 33 -16.25 20.67 -15.75
C GLU A 33 -17.02 19.36 -15.55
N ILE A 34 -17.20 18.91 -14.30
CA ILE A 34 -17.92 17.68 -13.98
C ILE A 34 -19.39 17.77 -14.44
N LYS A 35 -20.05 18.93 -14.24
CA LYS A 35 -21.45 19.15 -14.68
C LYS A 35 -21.63 19.06 -16.19
N LYS A 36 -20.61 19.42 -16.97
CA LYS A 36 -20.65 19.38 -18.44
C LYS A 36 -20.52 17.97 -19.04
N LEU A 37 -20.09 16.98 -18.24
CA LEU A 37 -19.93 15.61 -18.73
C LEU A 37 -21.32 15.01 -19.07
N PRO A 38 -21.56 14.60 -20.33
CA PRO A 38 -22.78 13.88 -20.69
C PRO A 38 -22.77 12.46 -20.09
N GLY A 39 -23.95 11.97 -19.68
CA GLY A 39 -24.07 10.60 -19.17
C GLY A 39 -23.91 9.52 -20.24
N GLN A 40 -24.26 9.87 -21.49
CA GLN A 40 -24.15 8.99 -22.65
C GLN A 40 -22.77 9.08 -23.27
N VAL A 41 -22.15 7.92 -23.49
CA VAL A 41 -20.90 7.79 -24.23
C VAL A 41 -21.13 7.03 -25.53
N SER A 42 -20.55 7.53 -26.63
CA SER A 42 -20.74 6.98 -27.97
C SER A 42 -19.56 6.16 -28.48
N HIS A 43 -18.39 6.30 -27.86
CA HIS A 43 -17.16 5.58 -28.24
C HIS A 43 -16.10 5.62 -27.13
N LYS A 44 -15.06 4.78 -27.26
CA LYS A 44 -14.10 4.51 -26.16
C LYS A 44 -13.36 5.75 -25.67
N GLN A 45 -12.97 6.64 -26.57
CA GLN A 45 -12.28 7.88 -26.19
C GLN A 45 -13.14 8.80 -25.31
N GLN A 46 -14.47 8.79 -25.51
CA GLN A 46 -15.37 9.58 -24.67
C GLN A 46 -15.46 8.97 -23.27
N ALA A 47 -15.58 7.64 -23.16
CA ALA A 47 -15.54 6.94 -21.88
C ALA A 47 -14.22 7.18 -21.13
N LYS A 48 -13.07 7.03 -21.80
CA LYS A 48 -11.74 7.33 -21.23
C LYS A 48 -11.67 8.77 -20.69
N LEU A 49 -12.15 9.74 -21.47
CA LEU A 49 -12.21 11.13 -21.04
C LEU A 49 -13.06 11.30 -19.77
N HIS A 50 -14.24 10.68 -19.70
CA HIS A 50 -15.13 10.80 -18.54
C HIS A 50 -14.52 10.14 -17.30
N TYR A 51 -13.95 8.94 -17.43
CA TYR A 51 -13.22 8.28 -16.36
C TYR A 51 -12.05 9.14 -15.86
N LYS A 52 -11.25 9.69 -16.78
CA LYS A 52 -10.12 10.57 -16.45
C LYS A 52 -10.59 11.82 -15.70
N THR A 53 -11.61 12.52 -16.19
CA THR A 53 -12.13 13.72 -15.53
C THR A 53 -12.65 13.41 -14.13
N LEU A 54 -13.41 12.32 -13.94
CA LEU A 54 -13.92 11.94 -12.63
C LEU A 54 -12.79 11.50 -11.67
N ALA A 55 -11.80 10.75 -12.14
CA ALA A 55 -10.64 10.37 -11.35
C ALA A 55 -9.84 11.61 -10.90
N TYR A 56 -9.65 12.57 -11.80
CA TYR A 56 -8.91 13.80 -11.52
C TYR A 56 -9.67 14.70 -10.56
N ALA A 57 -10.99 14.79 -10.72
CA ALA A 57 -11.86 15.48 -9.78
C ALA A 57 -11.79 14.84 -8.38
N ALA A 58 -11.91 13.51 -8.28
CA ALA A 58 -11.79 12.78 -7.02
C ALA A 58 -10.43 13.03 -6.35
N THR A 59 -9.34 12.97 -7.11
CA THR A 59 -7.98 13.29 -6.62
C THR A 59 -7.87 14.74 -6.15
N PHE A 60 -8.38 15.69 -6.93
CA PHE A 60 -8.38 17.10 -6.60
C PHE A 60 -9.18 17.40 -5.32
N ILE A 61 -10.36 16.80 -5.17
CA ILE A 61 -11.23 16.98 -4.00
C ILE A 61 -10.61 16.35 -2.74
N ASN A 62 -9.95 15.20 -2.87
CA ASN A 62 -9.17 14.62 -1.77
C ASN A 62 -7.98 15.52 -1.40
N TYR A 63 -7.30 16.09 -2.38
CA TYR A 63 -6.22 17.06 -2.13
C TYR A 63 -6.73 18.32 -1.44
N ALA A 64 -7.82 18.89 -1.94
CA ALA A 64 -8.46 20.07 -1.36
C ALA A 64 -8.90 19.83 0.09
N ASP A 65 -9.48 18.66 0.39
CA ASP A 65 -9.86 18.25 1.74
C ASP A 65 -8.64 18.19 2.67
N VAL A 66 -7.55 17.60 2.20
CA VAL A 66 -6.30 17.54 2.97
C VAL A 66 -5.75 18.93 3.23
N ILE A 67 -5.70 19.81 2.23
CA ILE A 67 -5.26 21.20 2.41
C ILE A 67 -6.18 21.94 3.39
N GLN A 68 -7.49 21.83 3.24
CA GLN A 68 -8.45 22.47 4.15
C GLN A 68 -8.28 21.96 5.58
N ARG A 69 -8.12 20.65 5.77
CA ARG A 69 -7.88 20.02 7.08
C ARG A 69 -6.57 20.48 7.70
N ILE A 70 -5.53 20.70 6.89
CA ILE A 70 -4.26 21.26 7.34
C ILE A 70 -4.44 22.71 7.77
N GLU A 71 -5.09 23.54 6.96
CA GLU A 71 -5.26 24.97 7.23
C GLU A 71 -6.17 25.24 8.44
N ASN A 72 -7.21 24.42 8.59
CA ASN A 72 -8.09 24.42 9.77
C ASN A 72 -7.55 23.53 10.89
N GLN A 73 -6.40 22.89 10.69
CA GLN A 73 -5.63 22.13 11.67
C GLN A 73 -6.42 21.03 12.35
N GLN A 74 -7.36 20.48 11.61
CA GLN A 74 -8.16 19.34 12.00
C GLN A 74 -7.33 18.06 11.97
N TYR A 75 -6.18 18.04 11.28
CA TYR A 75 -5.32 16.86 11.18
C TYR A 75 -3.83 17.21 11.01
N PHE A 76 -3.03 16.87 12.01
CA PHE A 76 -1.64 16.46 11.82
C PHE A 76 -1.56 15.03 12.34
N ASP A 77 -1.98 14.03 11.55
CA ASP A 77 -1.68 12.66 11.93
C ASP A 77 -0.15 12.47 11.82
N VAL A 78 0.55 12.65 12.94
CA VAL A 78 1.93 12.18 13.07
C VAL A 78 1.85 10.65 13.17
N LEU A 79 1.76 9.97 12.03
CA LEU A 79 1.81 8.52 11.98
C LEU A 79 3.23 8.07 12.34
N LEU A 80 3.26 7.00 13.15
CA LEU A 80 4.36 6.11 13.50
C LEU A 80 4.99 6.35 14.89
N ASP A 81 4.55 5.46 15.79
CA ASP A 81 5.32 4.80 16.86
C ASP A 81 5.93 5.65 17.98
N PHE A 82 5.28 6.77 18.33
CA PHE A 82 5.56 7.55 19.54
C PHE A 82 4.59 7.21 20.69
N TYR A 83 4.06 5.98 20.70
CA TYR A 83 3.20 5.55 21.79
C TYR A 83 3.98 5.61 23.12
N GLY A 84 3.49 6.41 24.06
CA GLY A 84 4.20 6.62 25.33
C GLY A 84 5.40 7.57 25.23
N MET A 85 5.49 8.40 24.19
CA MET A 85 6.38 9.57 24.22
C MET A 85 6.00 10.48 25.39
N GLU A 86 7.02 10.88 26.13
CA GLU A 86 6.84 11.80 27.26
C GLU A 86 6.51 13.19 26.73
N MET A 87 5.44 13.77 27.26
CA MET A 87 4.97 15.10 26.90
C MET A 87 5.30 16.04 28.05
N ASP A 88 6.23 16.97 27.84
CA ASP A 88 6.44 18.06 28.79
C ASP A 88 5.27 19.06 28.73
N ALA A 89 5.28 20.04 29.64
CA ALA A 89 4.19 21.02 29.77
C ALA A 89 4.05 21.94 28.54
N GLU A 90 5.16 22.26 27.88
CA GLU A 90 5.20 23.13 26.70
C GLU A 90 4.63 22.38 25.50
N LEU A 91 5.08 21.17 25.26
CA LEU A 91 4.58 20.31 24.19
C LEU A 91 3.13 19.90 24.41
N SER A 92 2.74 19.63 25.66
CA SER A 92 1.34 19.33 26.03
C SER A 92 0.40 20.52 25.86
N ALA A 93 0.90 21.76 25.82
CA ALA A 93 0.06 22.92 25.53
C ALA A 93 -0.39 22.93 24.05
N TRP A 94 0.48 22.44 23.17
CA TRP A 94 0.29 22.46 21.73
C TRP A 94 -0.26 21.14 21.18
N PHE A 95 0.13 20.02 21.75
CA PHE A 95 -0.16 18.68 21.22
C PHE A 95 -0.89 17.79 22.24
N GLU A 96 -1.66 16.84 21.73
CA GLU A 96 -2.25 15.74 22.49
C GLU A 96 -2.23 14.44 21.70
N PHE A 97 -2.35 13.32 22.40
CA PHE A 97 -2.62 12.05 21.75
C PHE A 97 -4.05 12.03 21.21
N GLY A 98 -4.19 11.61 19.96
CA GLY A 98 -5.49 11.39 19.32
C GLY A 98 -6.22 10.20 19.94
N THR A 99 -7.45 9.98 19.49
CA THR A 99 -8.26 8.82 19.90
C THR A 99 -7.72 7.50 19.35
N THR A 100 -6.95 7.55 18.26
CA THR A 100 -6.22 6.40 17.72
C THR A 100 -4.87 6.25 18.44
N PRO A 101 -4.54 5.06 18.97
CA PRO A 101 -3.26 4.82 19.62
C PRO A 101 -2.06 5.20 18.74
N GLY A 102 -1.10 5.94 19.32
CA GLY A 102 0.13 6.33 18.64
C GLY A 102 0.00 7.52 17.67
N GLN A 103 -1.19 8.11 17.52
CA GLN A 103 -1.37 9.37 16.81
C GLN A 103 -1.28 10.55 17.77
N MET A 104 -0.61 11.62 17.35
CA MET A 104 -0.62 12.92 18.03
C MET A 104 -1.28 13.96 17.14
N ARG A 105 -1.94 14.97 17.73
CA ARG A 105 -2.57 16.09 17.02
C ARG A 105 -2.32 17.40 17.74
N LEU A 106 -2.50 18.53 17.05
CA LEU A 106 -2.53 19.84 17.68
C LEU A 106 -3.83 20.02 18.49
N LYS A 107 -3.73 20.65 19.65
CA LYS A 107 -4.87 21.05 20.50
C LYS A 107 -5.59 22.29 19.97
N GLN A 108 -4.86 23.16 19.27
CA GLN A 108 -5.34 24.45 18.81
C GLN A 108 -4.81 24.77 17.42
N PRO A 109 -5.57 25.51 16.59
CA PRO A 109 -5.07 26.04 15.33
C PRO A 109 -3.95 27.09 15.51
N LEU A 110 -2.80 26.87 14.88
CA LEU A 110 -1.71 27.79 14.53
C LEU A 110 -2.12 28.78 13.43
N CYS A 111 -2.46 30.01 13.78
CA CYS A 111 -2.77 31.03 12.77
C CYS A 111 -1.58 31.33 11.83
N GLU A 112 -0.35 31.03 12.27
CA GLU A 112 0.89 31.22 11.52
C GLU A 112 1.85 30.04 11.76
N TYR A 113 2.69 29.75 10.78
CA TYR A 113 3.74 28.74 10.92
C TYR A 113 4.87 29.26 11.82
N THR A 114 5.09 28.60 12.97
CA THR A 114 6.14 28.95 13.93
C THR A 114 7.16 27.81 14.04
N PRO A 115 8.38 27.95 13.49
CA PRO A 115 9.42 26.92 13.55
C PRO A 115 9.76 26.44 14.98
N GLU A 116 9.55 27.29 15.98
CA GLU A 116 9.94 27.05 17.37
C GLU A 116 9.19 25.87 18.00
N ILE A 117 7.87 25.78 17.77
CA ILE A 117 7.04 24.69 18.29
C ILE A 117 7.43 23.36 17.64
N TRP A 118 7.76 23.41 16.35
CA TRP A 118 8.18 22.24 15.59
C TRP A 118 9.58 21.76 15.98
N GLU A 119 10.48 22.67 16.36
CA GLU A 119 11.77 22.33 16.93
C GLU A 119 11.63 21.60 18.28
N GLN A 120 10.71 22.05 19.14
CA GLN A 120 10.42 21.36 20.41
C GLN A 120 9.86 19.96 20.16
N PHE A 121 8.93 19.82 19.21
CA PHE A 121 8.40 18.53 18.81
C PHE A 121 9.49 17.59 18.28
N ARG A 122 10.37 18.08 17.39
CA ARG A 122 11.54 17.33 16.89
C ARG A 122 12.45 16.84 18.01
N ARG A 123 12.72 17.68 19.01
CA ARG A 123 13.57 17.29 20.16
C ARG A 123 12.93 16.18 21.00
N ALA A 124 11.63 16.29 21.30
CA ALA A 124 10.90 15.26 22.04
C ALA A 124 10.92 13.91 21.31
N GLN A 125 10.74 13.93 19.98
CA GLN A 125 10.85 12.74 19.14
C GLN A 125 12.24 12.11 19.21
N LYS A 126 13.33 12.89 19.07
CA LYS A 126 14.71 12.39 19.22
C LYS A 126 14.92 11.72 20.57
N ALA A 127 14.46 12.36 21.65
CA ALA A 127 14.59 11.82 23.00
C ALA A 127 13.87 10.46 23.14
N HIS A 128 12.66 10.33 22.60
CA HIS A 128 11.92 9.07 22.59
C HIS A 128 12.59 7.98 21.75
N LEU A 129 13.10 8.32 20.56
CA LEU A 129 13.82 7.39 19.70
C LEU A 129 15.12 6.89 20.35
N ASN A 130 15.85 7.78 21.03
CA ASN A 130 17.01 7.41 21.84
C ASN A 130 16.61 6.42 22.95
N LYS A 131 15.53 6.71 23.68
CA LYS A 131 15.01 5.87 24.77
C LYS A 131 14.58 4.47 24.28
N THR A 132 14.01 4.39 23.09
CA THR A 132 13.50 3.14 22.49
C THR A 132 14.50 2.44 21.58
N ASN A 133 15.74 2.95 21.47
CA ASN A 133 16.79 2.44 20.59
C ASN A 133 16.39 2.35 19.11
N LYS A 134 15.57 3.29 18.65
CA LYS A 134 15.01 3.38 17.28
C LYS A 134 15.60 4.54 16.46
N THR A 135 16.69 5.15 16.92
CA THR A 135 17.33 6.31 16.25
C THR A 135 17.79 6.04 14.83
N SER A 136 18.19 4.80 14.52
CA SER A 136 18.60 4.40 13.17
C SER A 136 17.46 4.29 12.17
N LEU A 137 16.21 4.29 12.64
CA LEU A 137 15.03 4.15 11.79
C LEU A 137 14.61 5.50 11.18
N PHE A 138 15.10 6.62 11.71
CA PHE A 138 14.56 7.94 11.39
C PHE A 138 15.62 9.04 11.36
N ASP A 139 15.65 9.82 10.27
CA ASP A 139 16.51 10.99 10.13
C ASP A 139 15.70 12.29 10.29
N LEU A 140 15.69 12.82 11.51
CA LEU A 140 14.98 14.05 11.89
C LEU A 140 15.64 15.34 11.39
N GLU A 141 16.85 15.27 10.84
CA GLU A 141 17.63 16.44 10.43
C GLU A 141 17.45 16.80 8.95
N GLN A 142 16.92 15.89 8.12
CA GLN A 142 16.65 16.17 6.70
C GLN A 142 15.45 17.11 6.48
N LEU A 143 14.67 17.37 7.53
CA LEU A 143 13.56 18.30 7.53
C LEU A 143 14.06 19.74 7.75
N ASP A 144 14.06 20.56 6.71
CA ASP A 144 14.22 22.01 6.87
C ASP A 144 12.90 22.62 7.39
N ILE A 145 12.75 22.61 8.71
CA ILE A 145 11.61 23.23 9.41
C ILE A 145 11.61 24.76 9.29
N TYR A 146 12.67 25.38 8.79
CA TYR A 146 12.73 26.83 8.60
C TYR A 146 12.41 27.22 7.15
N HIS A 147 12.72 26.35 6.18
CA HIS A 147 12.49 26.57 4.76
C HIS A 147 11.96 25.30 4.07
N PRO A 148 10.67 24.96 4.24
CA PRO A 148 10.10 23.80 3.55
C PRO A 148 10.21 23.96 2.02
N PRO A 149 10.60 22.91 1.27
CA PRO A 149 10.74 22.97 -0.19
C PRO A 149 9.52 23.57 -0.92
N SER A 150 9.77 24.45 -1.89
CA SER A 150 8.70 25.13 -2.64
C SER A 150 7.82 24.18 -3.47
N ASN A 151 8.34 23.01 -3.86
CA ASN A 151 7.59 21.96 -4.57
C ASN A 151 6.87 20.99 -3.63
N GLN A 152 7.03 21.12 -2.32
CA GLN A 152 6.41 20.22 -1.36
C GLN A 152 4.95 20.62 -1.13
N LEU A 153 4.04 19.71 -1.45
CA LEU A 153 2.59 19.95 -1.46
C LEU A 153 1.98 20.17 -0.05
N TYR A 154 2.81 20.30 0.99
CA TYR A 154 2.46 20.27 2.42
C TYR A 154 3.34 21.24 3.22
N PRO A 155 2.79 22.02 4.18
CA PRO A 155 3.59 22.87 5.08
C PRO A 155 4.25 22.08 6.23
N ILE A 156 4.82 20.91 5.94
CA ILE A 156 5.49 19.97 6.85
C ILE A 156 4.55 18.89 7.42
N GLN A 157 4.59 17.72 6.79
CA GLN A 157 4.38 16.49 7.52
C GLN A 157 5.64 16.28 8.36
N ILE A 158 5.59 16.43 9.68
CA ILE A 158 6.62 15.87 10.56
C ILE A 158 6.38 14.38 10.59
N GLN A 159 6.77 13.73 9.50
CA GLN A 159 6.99 12.31 9.46
C GLN A 159 8.35 12.08 8.82
N MET A 160 9.09 11.29 9.57
CA MET A 160 10.48 11.00 9.39
C MET A 160 10.62 9.90 8.34
N GLY A 161 11.13 10.27 7.19
CA GLY A 161 11.95 9.43 6.34
C GLY A 161 13.09 10.30 5.86
N GLY A 162 14.14 9.73 5.28
CA GLY A 162 15.00 10.56 4.42
C GLY A 162 14.19 11.10 3.24
N LYS A 163 14.82 11.77 2.27
CA LYS A 163 14.25 11.86 0.91
C LYS A 163 13.82 10.46 0.46
N LEU A 164 12.52 10.15 0.56
CA LEU A 164 11.99 8.87 0.17
C LEU A 164 11.72 8.90 -1.33
N GLN A 165 12.70 8.41 -2.08
CA GLN A 165 12.40 7.70 -3.31
C GLN A 165 11.87 6.34 -2.81
N ASN A 166 10.55 6.16 -2.84
CA ASN A 166 9.91 4.92 -2.46
C ASN A 166 9.39 4.26 -3.74
N GLU A 167 9.75 3.00 -3.90
CA GLU A 167 9.34 2.16 -5.01
C GLU A 167 8.30 1.17 -4.52
N ALA A 168 7.02 1.46 -4.78
CA ALA A 168 5.94 0.52 -4.49
C ALA A 168 5.63 -0.25 -5.76
N VAL A 169 5.55 -1.58 -5.65
CA VAL A 169 5.18 -2.47 -6.75
C VAL A 169 3.75 -2.90 -6.52
N ASP A 170 2.86 -2.62 -7.47
CA ASP A 170 1.43 -2.99 -7.38
C ASP A 170 1.04 -3.87 -8.56
N ARG A 171 0.06 -4.75 -8.37
CA ARG A 171 -0.55 -5.52 -9.45
C ARG A 171 -2.02 -5.18 -9.54
N ILE A 172 -2.42 -4.73 -10.72
CA ILE A 172 -3.85 -4.54 -11.02
C ILE A 172 -4.29 -5.54 -12.07
N ASN A 173 -5.41 -6.16 -11.74
CA ASN A 173 -6.14 -7.02 -12.63
C ASN A 173 -7.58 -6.50 -12.78
N ILE A 174 -8.10 -6.59 -14.00
CA ILE A 174 -9.48 -6.26 -14.34
C ILE A 174 -10.11 -7.48 -14.99
N ASP A 175 -11.22 -7.93 -14.43
CA ASP A 175 -11.97 -9.04 -15.02
C ASP A 175 -12.74 -8.61 -16.29
N GLY A 176 -13.34 -9.58 -16.99
CA GLY A 176 -14.13 -9.31 -18.19
C GLY A 176 -15.36 -8.42 -17.99
N HIS A 177 -15.74 -8.13 -16.75
CA HIS A 177 -16.83 -7.21 -16.37
C HIS A 177 -16.32 -5.82 -15.94
N GLY A 178 -15.02 -5.55 -16.07
CA GLY A 178 -14.43 -4.30 -15.62
C GLY A 178 -14.23 -4.24 -14.10
N ARG A 179 -14.43 -5.33 -13.35
CA ARG A 179 -14.30 -5.27 -11.90
C ARG A 179 -12.83 -5.39 -11.50
N ILE A 180 -12.45 -4.52 -10.57
CA ILE A 180 -11.13 -4.44 -9.97
C ILE A 180 -11.24 -4.96 -8.55
N ARG A 181 -10.22 -5.68 -8.10
CA ARG A 181 -10.07 -6.13 -6.73
C ARG A 181 -9.64 -4.95 -5.83
N PHE A 182 -10.44 -4.62 -4.82
CA PHE A 182 -10.14 -3.64 -3.77
C PHE A 182 -10.27 -4.29 -2.39
N ALA A 183 -9.39 -4.00 -1.43
CA ALA A 183 -9.53 -4.49 -0.05
C ALA A 183 -10.48 -3.58 0.79
N GLN A 184 -11.36 -4.16 1.63
CA GLN A 184 -12.46 -3.51 2.36
C GLN A 184 -12.07 -2.88 3.71
N HIS A 185 -10.93 -3.26 4.31
CA HIS A 185 -10.49 -2.64 5.56
C HIS A 185 -9.62 -1.41 5.29
N TYR A 186 -10.02 -0.31 5.92
CA TYR A 186 -9.35 0.97 5.88
C TYR A 186 -7.87 0.81 6.17
N GLY A 187 -7.06 1.34 5.27
CA GLY A 187 -5.61 1.29 5.38
C GLY A 187 -5.08 0.02 4.74
N PHE A 188 -4.26 0.25 3.71
CA PHE A 188 -3.25 -0.67 3.26
C PHE A 188 -3.79 -1.87 2.42
N TYR A 189 -3.70 -1.86 1.09
CA TYR A 189 -2.46 -2.38 0.52
C TYR A 189 -1.24 -1.88 1.31
N ILE A 190 -0.76 -2.72 2.22
CA ILE A 190 0.67 -2.72 2.46
C ILE A 190 1.10 -3.48 1.22
N LEU A 191 1.31 -2.76 0.11
CA LEU A 191 2.23 -3.30 -0.89
C LEU A 191 3.50 -3.59 -0.07
N PRO A 192 3.97 -4.84 -0.01
CA PRO A 192 5.19 -5.14 0.70
C PRO A 192 6.27 -4.23 0.09
N GLY A 193 6.84 -3.35 0.91
CA GLY A 193 7.67 -2.26 0.36
C GLY A 193 7.38 -0.88 0.92
N GLY A 194 7.07 -0.77 2.20
CA GLY A 194 7.59 0.36 2.97
C GLY A 194 9.11 0.22 3.12
N GLY A 195 9.85 0.38 2.02
CA GLY A 195 11.30 0.33 1.98
C GLY A 195 11.82 1.44 1.07
N MET A 196 12.74 2.25 1.62
CA MET A 196 13.43 3.31 0.87
C MET A 196 14.28 2.67 -0.24
N ILE A 197 14.05 3.00 -1.51
CA ILE A 197 14.91 2.56 -2.63
C ILE A 197 15.02 3.67 -3.68
N GLU A 198 16.26 4.01 -4.04
CA GLU A 198 16.64 5.03 -5.01
C GLU A 198 16.00 4.81 -6.40
N ILE A 199 15.74 5.93 -7.11
CA ILE A 199 15.22 6.02 -8.48
C ILE A 199 15.81 4.93 -9.37
N THR A 200 14.95 4.08 -9.90
CA THR A 200 15.36 3.02 -10.81
C THR A 200 15.71 3.60 -12.18
N GLN A 201 16.96 3.40 -12.59
CA GLN A 201 17.31 3.36 -14.00
C GLN A 201 16.48 2.25 -14.67
N VAL A 202 16.19 2.40 -15.96
CA VAL A 202 15.47 1.43 -16.84
C VAL A 202 16.00 -0.02 -16.72
N ALA A 203 17.19 -0.21 -16.16
CA ALA A 203 17.86 -1.48 -15.92
C ALA A 203 17.23 -2.43 -14.87
N LYS A 204 16.12 -2.10 -14.17
CA LYS A 204 15.55 -2.95 -13.10
C LYS A 204 14.09 -3.42 -13.24
N ILE A 205 13.44 -3.31 -14.41
CA ILE A 205 12.03 -3.76 -14.58
C ILE A 205 11.83 -5.24 -14.26
N ASP A 206 12.79 -6.08 -14.64
CA ASP A 206 12.72 -7.52 -14.37
C ASP A 206 12.87 -7.81 -12.86
N ASP A 207 13.72 -7.04 -12.14
CA ASP A 207 13.81 -7.14 -10.67
C ASP A 207 12.49 -6.75 -10.00
N LEU A 208 11.79 -5.74 -10.53
CA LEU A 208 10.48 -5.32 -10.02
C LEU A 208 9.39 -6.35 -10.30
N LYS A 209 9.38 -6.96 -11.49
CA LYS A 209 8.48 -8.07 -11.82
C LYS A 209 8.75 -9.28 -10.93
N HIS A 210 10.02 -9.52 -10.60
CA HIS A 210 10.42 -10.62 -9.75
C HIS A 210 9.92 -10.39 -8.34
N LYS A 211 10.13 -9.18 -7.80
CA LYS A 211 9.58 -8.74 -6.52
C LYS A 211 8.04 -8.83 -6.46
N MET A 212 7.34 -8.35 -7.49
CA MET A 212 5.86 -8.47 -7.61
C MET A 212 5.39 -9.93 -7.48
N LEU A 213 6.11 -10.86 -8.13
CA LEU A 213 5.77 -12.28 -8.08
C LEU A 213 6.00 -12.87 -6.68
N GLU A 214 7.08 -12.48 -6.02
CA GLU A 214 7.36 -12.90 -4.64
C GLU A 214 6.22 -12.45 -3.71
N GLU A 215 5.88 -11.16 -3.74
CA GLU A 215 4.82 -10.57 -2.91
C GLU A 215 3.46 -11.23 -3.17
N HIS A 216 3.14 -11.50 -4.44
CA HIS A 216 1.93 -12.23 -4.78
C HIS A 216 1.89 -13.63 -4.14
N LEU A 217 3.01 -14.36 -4.14
CA LEU A 217 3.08 -15.70 -3.57
C LEU A 217 2.99 -15.67 -2.04
N GLU A 218 3.51 -14.61 -1.41
CA GLU A 218 3.38 -14.39 0.04
C GLU A 218 1.92 -14.14 0.43
N GLU A 219 1.23 -13.26 -0.29
CA GLU A 219 -0.12 -12.77 0.07
C GLU A 219 -1.24 -13.73 -0.31
N GLU A 220 -1.19 -14.30 -1.52
CA GLU A 220 -2.34 -14.95 -2.16
C GLU A 220 -2.27 -16.48 -2.17
N HIS A 221 -1.11 -17.03 -1.81
CA HIS A 221 -0.90 -18.48 -1.84
C HIS A 221 -0.31 -19.01 -0.54
N ALA A 222 -0.97 -18.67 0.56
CA ALA A 222 -0.65 -19.18 1.89
C ALA A 222 -0.50 -20.72 1.94
N ASN A 223 -1.16 -21.47 1.06
CA ASN A 223 -1.07 -22.93 0.99
C ASN A 223 -0.19 -23.48 -0.15
N LEU A 224 0.79 -22.72 -0.68
CA LEU A 224 1.74 -23.21 -1.71
C LEU A 224 2.38 -24.55 -1.33
N TYR A 225 2.73 -24.75 -0.06
CA TYR A 225 3.34 -25.99 0.41
C TYR A 225 2.49 -27.24 0.13
N ILE A 226 1.16 -27.06 0.01
CA ILE A 226 0.21 -28.11 -0.39
C ILE A 226 0.06 -28.13 -1.91
N LYS A 227 -0.25 -26.98 -2.53
CA LYS A 227 -0.54 -26.86 -3.98
C LYS A 227 0.62 -27.34 -4.84
N ALA A 228 1.84 -26.97 -4.45
CA ALA A 228 3.08 -27.26 -5.15
C ALA A 228 3.85 -28.45 -4.55
N ALA A 229 3.23 -29.27 -3.69
CA ALA A 229 3.87 -30.41 -3.02
C ALA A 229 4.73 -31.26 -3.97
N LYS A 230 4.15 -31.69 -5.10
CA LYS A 230 4.84 -32.49 -6.11
C LYS A 230 6.03 -31.78 -6.76
N LEU A 231 5.99 -30.45 -6.85
CA LEU A 231 7.07 -29.64 -7.43
C LEU A 231 8.25 -29.54 -6.47
N TYR A 232 8.01 -29.49 -5.15
CA TYR A 232 9.11 -29.43 -4.19
C TYR A 232 9.96 -30.69 -4.18
N ASP A 233 9.34 -31.86 -4.37
CA ASP A 233 10.04 -33.14 -4.43
C ASP A 233 10.86 -33.33 -5.73
N GLN A 234 10.75 -32.39 -6.69
CA GLN A 234 11.60 -32.34 -7.89
C GLN A 234 12.86 -31.48 -7.69
N ILE A 235 12.94 -30.70 -6.59
CA ILE A 235 14.09 -29.85 -6.28
C ILE A 235 15.20 -30.71 -5.66
N ASP A 236 16.47 -30.39 -5.96
CA ASP A 236 17.60 -30.97 -5.25
C ASP A 236 17.48 -30.78 -3.73
N GLN A 237 17.72 -31.85 -2.97
CA GLN A 237 17.53 -31.84 -1.52
C GLN A 237 18.52 -30.90 -0.81
N GLY A 238 19.73 -30.74 -1.33
CA GLY A 238 20.73 -29.80 -0.82
C GLY A 238 20.30 -28.36 -1.03
N ASP A 239 19.91 -28.01 -2.25
CA ASP A 239 19.43 -26.66 -2.60
C ASP A 239 18.18 -26.29 -1.80
N PHE A 240 17.23 -27.22 -1.66
CA PHE A 240 16.02 -27.02 -0.86
C PHE A 240 16.34 -26.76 0.63
N LYS A 241 17.23 -27.56 1.23
CA LYS A 241 17.65 -27.37 2.63
C LYS A 241 18.43 -26.08 2.84
N ASN A 242 19.25 -25.69 1.87
CA ASN A 242 19.98 -24.42 1.90
C ASN A 242 19.01 -23.24 1.88
N ALA A 243 17.99 -23.26 1.01
CA ALA A 243 16.97 -22.21 0.97
C ALA A 243 16.20 -22.10 2.30
N LEU A 244 15.79 -23.22 2.90
CA LEU A 244 15.14 -23.22 4.22
C LEU A 244 16.05 -22.70 5.33
N THR A 245 17.32 -23.10 5.34
CA THR A 245 18.29 -22.65 6.35
C THR A 245 18.55 -21.15 6.23
N ASN A 246 18.63 -20.63 5.00
CA ASN A 246 18.76 -19.19 4.75
C ASN A 246 17.51 -18.43 5.24
N ALA A 247 16.30 -18.91 4.91
CA ALA A 247 15.06 -18.30 5.39
C ALA A 247 14.95 -18.33 6.93
N CYS A 248 15.29 -19.46 7.56
CA CYS A 248 15.33 -19.63 9.01
C CYS A 248 16.54 -18.93 9.67
N SER A 249 17.42 -18.26 8.92
CA SER A 249 18.50 -17.41 9.45
C SER A 249 18.24 -15.91 9.24
N SER A 250 17.05 -15.56 8.74
CA SER A 250 16.60 -14.18 8.51
C SER A 250 16.47 -13.38 9.82
N LYS A 251 16.34 -12.05 9.68
CA LYS A 251 16.12 -11.12 10.81
C LYS A 251 14.85 -11.49 11.59
N GLN A 252 13.81 -11.93 10.90
CA GLN A 252 12.54 -12.39 11.49
C GLN A 252 12.78 -13.52 12.50
N THR A 253 13.66 -14.46 12.17
CA THR A 253 13.97 -15.59 13.05
C THR A 253 14.75 -15.18 14.30
N GLN A 254 15.52 -14.09 14.26
CA GLN A 254 16.34 -13.65 15.41
C GLN A 254 15.49 -13.22 16.61
N ILE A 255 14.26 -12.78 16.35
CA ILE A 255 13.29 -12.33 17.37
C ILE A 255 12.58 -13.53 18.02
N LEU A 256 12.63 -14.71 17.40
CA LEU A 256 11.97 -15.92 17.90
C LEU A 256 12.75 -16.59 19.02
N SER A 257 12.01 -17.30 19.89
CA SER A 257 12.59 -18.05 21.01
C SER A 257 13.60 -19.10 20.54
N SER A 258 14.55 -19.45 21.41
CA SER A 258 15.54 -20.50 21.14
C SER A 258 14.89 -21.86 20.85
N GLU A 259 13.77 -22.15 21.49
CA GLU A 259 13.02 -23.39 21.33
C GLU A 259 12.42 -23.48 19.93
N VAL A 260 11.78 -22.40 19.46
CA VAL A 260 11.19 -22.34 18.12
C VAL A 260 12.29 -22.49 17.06
N ARG A 261 13.39 -21.74 17.19
CA ARG A 261 14.54 -21.84 16.28
C ARG A 261 15.14 -23.25 16.25
N GLY A 262 15.32 -23.87 17.42
CA GLY A 262 15.82 -25.23 17.53
C GLY A 262 14.88 -26.27 16.91
N CYS A 263 13.56 -26.06 17.03
CA CYS A 263 12.55 -26.90 16.39
C CYS A 263 12.62 -26.82 14.86
N LEU A 264 12.60 -25.60 14.30
CA LEU A 264 12.70 -25.39 12.85
C LEU A 264 13.98 -26.01 12.27
N HIS A 265 15.12 -25.81 12.94
CA HIS A 265 16.39 -26.39 12.50
C HIS A 265 16.37 -27.93 12.51
N LYS A 266 15.77 -28.55 13.53
CA LYS A 266 15.59 -30.02 13.57
C LYS A 266 14.75 -30.49 12.39
N LEU A 267 13.64 -29.81 12.09
CA LEU A 267 12.76 -30.17 10.96
C LEU A 267 13.50 -30.12 9.62
N ILE A 268 14.37 -29.14 9.41
CA ILE A 268 15.20 -29.01 8.19
C ILE A 268 16.17 -30.20 8.04
N LEU A 269 16.74 -30.67 9.15
CA LEU A 269 17.74 -31.75 9.14
C LEU A 269 17.14 -33.16 9.01
N MET A 270 15.85 -33.33 9.29
CA MET A 270 15.17 -34.63 9.18
C MET A 270 15.28 -35.20 7.76
N GLN A 271 15.49 -36.51 7.66
CA GLN A 271 15.42 -37.21 6.37
C GLN A 271 13.96 -37.47 6.00
N GLN A 272 13.44 -36.62 5.12
CA GLN A 272 12.08 -36.66 4.59
C GLN A 272 12.09 -36.04 3.19
N SER A 273 10.99 -36.20 2.44
CA SER A 273 10.84 -35.51 1.16
C SER A 273 10.75 -33.99 1.38
N ASN A 274 11.08 -33.21 0.36
CA ASN A 274 11.07 -31.74 0.45
C ASN A 274 9.66 -31.23 0.77
N ALA A 275 8.63 -31.80 0.16
CA ALA A 275 7.23 -31.46 0.42
C ALA A 275 6.83 -31.72 1.88
N VAL A 276 7.20 -32.87 2.43
CA VAL A 276 6.93 -33.23 3.84
C VAL A 276 7.70 -32.30 4.78
N CYS A 277 8.95 -31.96 4.45
CA CYS A 277 9.75 -31.02 5.19
C CYS A 277 9.08 -29.64 5.27
N LEU A 278 8.69 -29.07 4.13
CA LEU A 278 8.02 -27.77 4.08
C LEU A 278 6.70 -27.79 4.87
N LYS A 279 5.89 -28.83 4.68
CA LYS A 279 4.63 -29.00 5.41
C LYS A 279 4.84 -28.99 6.93
N ASN A 280 5.84 -29.71 7.42
CA ASN A 280 6.12 -29.77 8.86
C ASN A 280 6.60 -28.42 9.41
N ILE A 281 7.43 -27.70 8.65
CA ILE A 281 7.87 -26.35 9.00
C ILE A 281 6.69 -25.38 9.05
N VAL A 282 5.86 -25.34 8.00
CA VAL A 282 4.70 -24.44 7.95
C VAL A 282 3.71 -24.77 9.06
N THR A 283 3.43 -26.05 9.30
CA THR A 283 2.53 -26.49 10.39
C THR A 283 3.03 -26.04 11.76
N GLU A 284 4.34 -26.10 12.01
CA GLU A 284 4.91 -25.62 13.27
C GLU A 284 4.81 -24.09 13.38
N LEU A 285 5.07 -23.35 12.30
CA LEU A 285 4.92 -21.90 12.29
C LEU A 285 3.45 -21.48 12.52
N ASP A 286 2.49 -22.11 11.85
CA ASP A 286 1.06 -21.85 12.04
C ASP A 286 0.64 -22.14 13.49
N ARG A 287 1.16 -23.22 14.10
CA ARG A 287 0.91 -23.53 15.52
C ARG A 287 1.43 -22.42 16.45
N GLN A 288 2.62 -21.88 16.17
CA GLN A 288 3.21 -20.80 16.96
C GLN A 288 2.44 -19.48 16.78
N ILE A 289 2.00 -19.18 15.55
CA ILE A 289 1.15 -18.02 15.25
C ILE A 289 -0.14 -18.08 16.09
N GLU A 290 -0.82 -19.23 16.12
CA GLU A 290 -2.06 -19.38 16.89
C GLU A 290 -1.87 -19.29 18.40
N ILE A 291 -0.72 -19.73 18.93
CA ILE A 291 -0.37 -19.53 20.34
C ILE A 291 -0.19 -18.03 20.62
N GLN A 292 0.60 -17.35 19.80
CA GLN A 292 0.93 -15.94 19.98
C GLN A 292 -0.31 -15.04 19.83
N LYS A 293 -1.23 -15.33 18.90
CA LYS A 293 -2.51 -14.61 18.75
C LYS A 293 -3.37 -14.66 20.02
N LYS A 294 -3.42 -15.82 20.69
CA LYS A 294 -4.16 -16.00 21.94
C LYS A 294 -3.54 -15.20 23.08
N GLU A 295 -2.22 -15.18 23.17
CA GLU A 295 -1.48 -14.41 24.18
C GLU A 295 -1.70 -12.90 24.01
N VAL A 296 -1.57 -12.38 22.78
CA VAL A 296 -1.84 -10.96 22.45
C VAL A 296 -3.27 -10.54 22.83
N SER A 297 -4.24 -11.46 22.70
CA SER A 297 -5.64 -11.19 23.01
C SER A 297 -5.94 -11.16 24.52
N LEU A 298 -5.11 -11.82 25.34
CA LEU A 298 -5.29 -11.94 26.79
C LEU A 298 -4.54 -10.85 27.57
N GLU A 299 -3.48 -10.29 27.00
CA GLU A 299 -2.61 -9.34 27.70
C GLU A 299 -3.12 -7.90 27.69
N LYS A 300 -3.29 -7.34 28.89
CA LYS A 300 -3.68 -5.94 29.11
C LYS A 300 -2.50 -4.99 29.34
N HIS A 301 -1.28 -5.52 29.53
CA HIS A 301 -0.06 -4.73 29.79
C HIS A 301 0.65 -4.36 28.48
N THR A 302 1.04 -3.09 28.36
CA THR A 302 1.45 -2.49 27.09
C THR A 302 2.76 -3.04 26.51
N GLU A 303 3.80 -3.27 27.33
CA GLU A 303 5.13 -3.66 26.84
C GLU A 303 5.19 -5.12 26.36
N LEU A 304 4.72 -6.06 27.18
CA LEU A 304 4.57 -7.48 26.81
C LEU A 304 3.70 -7.65 25.56
N ARG A 305 2.62 -6.87 25.45
CA ARG A 305 1.76 -6.88 24.27
C ARG A 305 2.48 -6.42 23.00
N VAL A 306 3.36 -5.42 23.10
CA VAL A 306 4.14 -4.94 21.95
C VAL A 306 5.20 -5.97 21.53
N GLU A 307 5.91 -6.59 22.47
CA GLU A 307 6.85 -7.67 22.19
C GLU A 307 6.14 -8.87 21.53
N ASN A 308 4.98 -9.27 22.05
CA ASN A 308 4.16 -10.33 21.51
C ASN A 308 3.60 -10.01 20.12
N LEU A 309 3.25 -8.74 19.85
CA LEU A 309 2.88 -8.28 18.50
C LEU A 309 4.06 -8.32 17.52
N HIS A 310 5.27 -7.95 17.95
CA HIS A 310 6.48 -8.05 17.13
C HIS A 310 6.85 -9.51 16.83
N SER A 311 6.74 -10.40 17.83
CA SER A 311 6.92 -11.84 17.66
C SER A 311 5.91 -12.42 16.67
N LEU A 312 4.62 -12.08 16.85
CA LEU A 312 3.54 -12.51 15.95
C LEU A 312 3.80 -12.07 14.51
N LYS A 313 4.15 -10.81 14.30
CA LYS A 313 4.50 -10.28 12.97
C LYS A 313 5.68 -11.03 12.36
N SER A 314 6.73 -11.27 13.15
CA SER A 314 7.93 -11.99 12.69
C SER A 314 7.64 -13.43 12.30
N LEU A 315 6.74 -14.11 13.03
CA LEU A 315 6.28 -15.47 12.70
C LEU A 315 5.51 -15.50 11.37
N ILE A 316 4.58 -14.56 11.16
CA ILE A 316 3.81 -14.43 9.92
C ILE A 316 4.75 -14.18 8.72
N GLU A 317 5.69 -13.24 8.86
CA GLU A 317 6.67 -12.93 7.82
C GLU A 317 7.60 -14.13 7.53
N LEU A 318 8.08 -14.83 8.57
CA LEU A 318 8.91 -16.02 8.38
C LEU A 318 8.16 -17.14 7.66
N ARG A 319 6.88 -17.34 8.00
CA ARG A 319 6.00 -18.34 7.37
C ARG A 319 5.80 -18.05 5.87
N ALA A 320 5.59 -16.79 5.49
CA ALA A 320 5.56 -16.39 4.09
C ALA A 320 6.92 -16.61 3.39
N LEU A 321 8.01 -16.18 4.04
CA LEU A 321 9.36 -16.26 3.50
C LEU A 321 9.79 -17.70 3.19
N VAL A 322 9.57 -18.67 4.10
CA VAL A 322 9.98 -20.07 3.88
C VAL A 322 9.27 -20.69 2.68
N GLN A 323 8.00 -20.34 2.45
CA GLN A 323 7.24 -20.84 1.31
C GLN A 323 7.73 -20.26 -0.01
N VAL A 324 7.94 -18.95 -0.06
CA VAL A 324 8.36 -18.27 -1.29
C VAL A 324 9.79 -18.64 -1.66
N GLN A 325 10.73 -18.64 -0.71
CA GLN A 325 12.13 -18.98 -0.99
C GLN A 325 12.30 -20.41 -1.50
N THR A 326 11.51 -21.36 -0.99
CA THR A 326 11.52 -22.74 -1.50
C THR A 326 10.81 -22.86 -2.84
N PHE A 327 9.73 -22.10 -3.07
CA PHE A 327 9.00 -22.12 -4.34
C PHE A 327 9.79 -21.50 -5.49
N LYS A 328 10.67 -20.52 -5.23
CA LYS A 328 11.60 -19.94 -6.22
C LYS A 328 12.46 -20.97 -6.95
N LEU A 329 12.76 -22.08 -6.28
CA LEU A 329 13.56 -23.17 -6.83
C LEU A 329 12.75 -24.08 -7.77
N THR A 330 11.43 -23.91 -7.85
CA THR A 330 10.57 -24.73 -8.71
C THR A 330 10.59 -24.22 -10.16
N PRO A 331 10.45 -25.11 -11.16
CA PRO A 331 10.28 -24.69 -12.56
C PRO A 331 9.06 -23.79 -12.79
N LEU A 332 8.01 -23.95 -11.99
CA LEU A 332 6.78 -23.16 -12.10
C LEU A 332 7.01 -21.68 -11.73
N PHE A 333 7.94 -21.38 -10.83
CA PHE A 333 8.32 -19.99 -10.54
C PHE A 333 8.94 -19.31 -11.76
N ALA A 334 9.88 -19.99 -12.44
CA ALA A 334 10.47 -19.49 -13.67
C ALA A 334 9.42 -19.31 -14.79
N GLU A 335 8.47 -20.25 -14.91
CA GLU A 335 7.36 -20.13 -15.85
C GLU A 335 6.46 -18.94 -15.53
N ALA A 336 6.10 -18.75 -14.26
CA ALA A 336 5.29 -17.62 -13.80
C ALA A 336 5.99 -16.28 -14.06
N PHE A 337 7.30 -16.21 -13.83
CA PHE A 337 8.08 -15.00 -14.09
C PHE A 337 8.12 -14.65 -15.58
N GLU A 338 8.32 -15.63 -16.46
CA GLU A 338 8.26 -15.43 -17.91
C GLU A 338 6.84 -15.08 -18.39
N TYR A 339 5.81 -15.65 -17.77
CA TYR A 339 4.43 -15.28 -18.02
C TYR A 339 4.17 -13.81 -17.69
N ILE A 340 4.58 -13.35 -16.50
CA ILE A 340 4.49 -11.95 -16.08
C ILE A 340 5.24 -11.05 -17.07
N LYS A 341 6.46 -11.41 -17.47
CA LYS A 341 7.26 -10.61 -18.40
C LYS A 341 6.55 -10.35 -19.73
N ARG A 342 5.80 -11.33 -20.23
CA ARG A 342 5.05 -11.25 -21.50
C ARG A 342 3.69 -10.57 -21.35
N ASN A 343 3.05 -10.71 -20.18
CA ASN A 343 1.66 -10.34 -19.97
C ASN A 343 1.46 -9.17 -19.00
N THR A 344 2.51 -8.40 -18.72
CA THR A 344 2.40 -7.18 -17.90
C THR A 344 2.98 -5.97 -18.60
N ILE A 345 2.40 -4.82 -18.26
CA ILE A 345 3.01 -3.51 -18.51
C ILE A 345 3.31 -2.88 -17.17
N CYS A 346 4.51 -2.37 -17.00
CA CYS A 346 4.82 -1.46 -15.90
C CYS A 346 4.39 -0.04 -16.29
N VAL A 347 3.48 0.53 -15.50
CA VAL A 347 3.13 1.95 -15.56
C VAL A 347 3.59 2.65 -14.30
N ASP A 348 4.14 3.84 -14.48
CA ASP A 348 4.58 4.67 -13.38
C ASP A 348 3.47 5.63 -12.99
N ILE A 349 3.05 5.54 -11.74
CA ILE A 349 2.03 6.41 -11.18
C ILE A 349 2.66 7.25 -10.09
N GLN A 350 2.73 8.54 -10.40
CA GLN A 350 3.19 9.53 -9.44
C GLN A 350 2.07 9.78 -8.43
N GLN A 351 2.30 9.35 -7.20
CA GLN A 351 1.40 9.57 -6.08
C GLN A 351 1.76 10.88 -5.39
N TYR A 352 0.74 11.69 -5.12
CA TYR A 352 0.89 13.04 -4.54
C TYR A 352 0.30 13.19 -3.14
N LEU A 353 -0.13 12.09 -2.50
CA LEU A 353 -1.03 12.16 -1.34
C LEU A 353 -1.07 10.93 -0.44
N ASP A 354 -0.10 10.00 -0.49
CA ASP A 354 -0.02 9.05 0.61
C ASP A 354 0.48 9.85 1.82
N THR A 355 -0.25 9.79 2.93
CA THR A 355 -0.02 10.50 4.20
C THR A 355 1.28 10.05 4.91
N ARG A 356 2.20 9.52 4.12
CA ARG A 356 3.49 8.95 4.45
C ARG A 356 4.53 9.73 3.65
N VAL A 357 5.03 10.80 4.28
CA VAL A 357 6.38 11.33 4.16
C VAL A 357 6.58 12.55 3.24
N LEU A 358 7.03 13.65 3.88
CA LEU A 358 7.86 14.75 3.37
C LEU A 358 7.50 15.44 2.06
N GLY A 359 6.23 15.53 1.67
CA GLY A 359 5.86 16.34 0.49
C GLY A 359 6.70 16.10 -0.77
N GLY A 360 7.27 14.89 -0.89
CA GLY A 360 7.83 14.39 -2.12
C GLY A 360 6.72 13.77 -2.95
N SER A 361 7.02 13.46 -4.21
CA SER A 361 6.20 12.55 -4.99
C SER A 361 6.72 11.13 -4.82
N GLN A 362 5.85 10.18 -4.55
CA GLN A 362 6.17 8.76 -4.61
C GLN A 362 5.93 8.24 -6.04
N LEU A 363 6.81 7.41 -6.56
CA LEU A 363 6.59 6.69 -7.81
C LEU A 363 6.14 5.27 -7.47
N SER A 364 4.96 4.89 -7.94
CA SER A 364 4.51 3.50 -7.84
C SER A 364 4.62 2.85 -9.21
N HIS A 365 5.28 1.71 -9.26
CA HIS A 365 5.34 0.85 -10.43
C HIS A 365 4.18 -0.11 -10.37
N SER A 366 3.16 0.15 -11.17
CA SER A 366 2.00 -0.72 -11.24
C SER A 366 2.10 -1.61 -12.47
N PHE A 367 2.00 -2.91 -12.24
CA PHE A 367 1.97 -3.92 -13.28
C PHE A 367 0.53 -4.21 -13.65
N ILE A 368 0.12 -3.73 -14.83
CA ILE A 368 -1.18 -4.00 -15.42
C ILE A 368 -1.09 -5.34 -16.15
N MET A 369 -1.87 -6.32 -15.70
CA MET A 369 -1.99 -7.60 -16.38
C MET A 369 -2.77 -7.43 -17.69
N ARG A 370 -2.15 -7.81 -18.82
CA ARG A 370 -2.78 -7.89 -20.15
C ARG A 370 -3.33 -9.28 -20.46
N GLY A 371 -2.77 -10.30 -19.80
CA GLY A 371 -3.20 -11.69 -19.92
C GLY A 371 -4.24 -12.07 -18.87
N GLU A 372 -4.46 -13.36 -18.72
CA GLU A 372 -5.21 -13.93 -17.60
C GLU A 372 -4.63 -13.47 -16.24
N PRO A 373 -5.48 -13.25 -15.22
CA PRO A 373 -5.03 -12.93 -13.86
C PRO A 373 -4.02 -13.96 -13.37
N LEU A 374 -3.04 -13.54 -12.58
CA LEU A 374 -1.98 -14.44 -12.13
C LEU A 374 -2.53 -15.53 -11.18
N GLU A 375 -3.55 -15.20 -10.39
CA GLU A 375 -4.31 -16.11 -9.54
C GLU A 375 -4.95 -17.23 -10.35
N ASP A 376 -5.67 -16.88 -11.42
CA ASP A 376 -6.37 -17.82 -12.29
C ASP A 376 -5.37 -18.67 -13.10
N TRP A 377 -4.28 -18.04 -13.56
CA TRP A 377 -3.18 -18.73 -14.21
C TRP A 377 -2.56 -19.78 -13.28
N PHE A 378 -2.27 -19.44 -12.03
CA PHE A 378 -1.77 -20.38 -11.04
C PHE A 378 -2.79 -21.49 -10.72
N ALA A 379 -4.08 -21.15 -10.60
CA ALA A 379 -5.13 -22.12 -10.34
C ALA A 379 -5.16 -23.24 -11.40
N LYS A 380 -5.00 -22.88 -12.68
CA LYS A 380 -4.88 -23.84 -13.78
C LYS A 380 -3.63 -24.72 -13.70
N LYS A 381 -2.53 -24.20 -13.15
CA LYS A 381 -1.25 -24.91 -13.01
C LYS A 381 -1.21 -25.87 -11.83
N PHE A 382 -2.11 -25.71 -10.86
CA PHE A 382 -2.22 -26.56 -9.68
C PHE A 382 -3.27 -27.68 -9.82
N ASP A 383 -3.64 -28.07 -11.05
CA ASP A 383 -4.56 -29.19 -11.36
C ASP A 383 -5.90 -29.15 -10.60
N GLY A 384 -6.43 -27.95 -10.31
CA GLY A 384 -7.76 -27.82 -9.69
C GLY A 384 -7.84 -28.29 -8.24
N VAL A 385 -6.77 -28.16 -7.45
CA VAL A 385 -6.88 -28.24 -5.98
C VAL A 385 -7.76 -27.09 -5.49
N GLU A 386 -9.07 -27.33 -5.40
CA GLU A 386 -10.07 -26.45 -4.79
C GLU A 386 -10.06 -26.55 -3.26
N GLY A 387 -10.18 -25.42 -2.57
CA GLY A 387 -10.36 -25.34 -1.12
C GLY A 387 -10.10 -23.92 -0.64
N GLU A 388 -10.94 -23.41 0.27
CA GLU A 388 -10.94 -22.03 0.79
C GLU A 388 -9.50 -21.53 1.03
N PHE A 389 -9.05 -20.73 0.07
CA PHE A 389 -7.70 -20.22 -0.01
C PHE A 389 -7.63 -19.01 0.91
N GLY A 390 -7.16 -19.20 2.15
CA GLY A 390 -7.07 -18.13 3.12
C GLY A 390 -6.13 -17.01 2.65
N ASP A 391 -6.69 -15.81 2.49
CA ASP A 391 -5.97 -14.53 2.58
C ASP A 391 -5.36 -14.41 3.99
N ASP A 392 -4.26 -15.11 4.28
CA ASP A 392 -3.77 -15.17 5.68
C ASP A 392 -2.82 -14.03 6.06
N ILE A 393 -2.49 -13.13 5.14
CA ILE A 393 -1.73 -11.91 5.46
C ILE A 393 -2.64 -10.69 5.61
N SER A 394 -3.81 -10.70 4.98
CA SER A 394 -4.75 -9.59 5.07
C SER A 394 -6.07 -10.11 5.61
N GLY A 395 -6.37 -9.84 6.87
CA GLY A 395 -7.75 -9.88 7.39
C GLY A 395 -8.67 -8.85 6.69
N SER A 396 -8.34 -8.46 5.46
CA SER A 396 -9.06 -7.51 4.63
C SER A 396 -10.01 -8.30 3.75
N SER A 397 -11.30 -8.11 3.97
CA SER A 397 -12.30 -8.57 3.01
C SER A 397 -12.03 -7.96 1.63
N ILE A 398 -12.30 -8.70 0.55
CA ILE A 398 -12.10 -8.21 -0.82
C ILE A 398 -13.44 -7.72 -1.37
N GLU A 399 -13.46 -6.49 -1.88
CA GLU A 399 -14.52 -5.92 -2.70
C GLU A 399 -14.11 -5.90 -4.17
N TYR A 400 -14.92 -6.52 -5.03
CA TYR A 400 -14.79 -6.39 -6.47
C TYR A 400 -15.68 -5.23 -6.94
N MET A 401 -15.09 -4.19 -7.52
CA MET A 401 -15.81 -2.98 -7.94
C MET A 401 -15.35 -2.50 -9.31
N THR A 402 -16.28 -1.98 -10.09
CA THR A 402 -15.98 -1.19 -11.30
C THR A 402 -15.37 0.16 -10.94
N LEU A 403 -14.74 0.83 -11.90
CA LEU A 403 -14.18 2.17 -11.70
C LEU A 403 -15.25 3.21 -11.36
N LEU A 404 -16.47 3.08 -11.91
CA LEU A 404 -17.60 3.94 -11.53
C LEU A 404 -17.99 3.72 -10.07
N GLU A 405 -18.10 2.48 -9.61
CA GLU A 405 -18.39 2.18 -8.20
C GLU A 405 -17.29 2.70 -7.26
N ALA A 406 -16.03 2.56 -7.66
CA ALA A 406 -14.89 3.11 -6.93
C ALA A 406 -15.00 4.64 -6.79
N PHE A 407 -15.38 5.36 -7.86
CA PHE A 407 -15.63 6.80 -7.77
C PHE A 407 -16.75 7.16 -6.79
N SER A 408 -17.83 6.37 -6.72
CA SER A 408 -18.89 6.58 -5.73
C SER A 408 -18.42 6.37 -4.28
N LYS A 409 -17.27 5.72 -4.07
CA LYS A 409 -16.67 5.46 -2.76
C LYS A 409 -15.30 6.12 -2.60
N PHE A 410 -14.95 7.12 -3.43
CA PHE A 410 -13.58 7.64 -3.54
C PHE A 410 -12.99 8.19 -2.22
N ARG A 411 -13.84 8.61 -1.27
CA ARG A 411 -13.42 9.04 0.08
C ARG A 411 -12.90 7.90 0.97
N LYS A 412 -13.19 6.65 0.61
CA LYS A 412 -12.78 5.43 1.32
C LYS A 412 -11.68 4.66 0.60
N ILE A 413 -11.29 5.10 -0.61
CA ILE A 413 -10.29 4.46 -1.45
C ILE A 413 -9.08 5.39 -1.52
N LYS A 414 -7.86 4.83 -1.43
CA LYS A 414 -6.65 5.62 -1.67
C LYS A 414 -6.71 6.21 -3.09
N PHE A 415 -6.50 7.51 -3.22
CA PHE A 415 -6.53 8.20 -4.53
C PHE A 415 -5.56 7.54 -5.53
N SER A 416 -4.41 7.03 -5.08
CA SER A 416 -3.46 6.33 -5.95
C SER A 416 -4.09 5.10 -6.60
N HIS A 417 -4.84 4.29 -5.85
CA HIS A 417 -5.54 3.13 -6.40
C HIS A 417 -6.57 3.52 -7.46
N ILE A 418 -7.20 4.70 -7.34
CA ILE A 418 -8.12 5.22 -8.37
C ILE A 418 -7.37 5.54 -9.67
N LEU A 419 -6.18 6.15 -9.57
CA LEU A 419 -5.34 6.42 -10.73
C LEU A 419 -4.77 5.13 -11.35
N ILE A 420 -4.38 4.15 -10.54
CA ILE A 420 -3.91 2.86 -11.06
C ILE A 420 -5.07 2.10 -11.74
N ALA A 421 -6.26 2.11 -11.14
CA ALA A 421 -7.47 1.57 -11.73
C ALA A 421 -7.81 2.22 -13.08
N LEU A 422 -7.69 3.56 -13.16
CA LEU A 422 -7.86 4.30 -14.41
C LEU A 422 -6.85 3.85 -15.47
N ALA A 423 -5.56 3.75 -15.14
CA ALA A 423 -4.53 3.30 -16.07
C ALA A 423 -4.83 1.90 -16.64
N ALA A 424 -5.25 0.98 -15.77
CA ALA A 424 -5.63 -0.36 -16.17
C ALA A 424 -6.87 -0.35 -17.09
N TYR A 425 -7.89 0.46 -16.78
CA TYR A 425 -9.06 0.64 -17.64
C TYR A 425 -8.67 1.19 -19.02
N GLU A 426 -7.82 2.21 -19.08
CA GLU A 426 -7.37 2.81 -20.34
C GLU A 426 -6.63 1.79 -21.21
N GLU A 427 -5.71 1.02 -20.61
CA GLU A 427 -4.97 -0.03 -21.30
C GLU A 427 -5.89 -1.14 -21.80
N CYS A 428 -6.80 -1.65 -20.96
CA CYS A 428 -7.72 -2.72 -21.36
C CYS A 428 -8.73 -2.27 -22.42
N LEU A 429 -9.11 -0.99 -22.45
CA LEU A 429 -9.91 -0.41 -23.54
C LEU A 429 -9.10 -0.21 -24.84
N ASP A 430 -7.79 0.06 -24.73
CA ASP A 430 -6.93 0.24 -25.89
C ASP A 430 -6.58 -1.09 -26.56
N ASN A 431 -6.32 -2.13 -25.78
CA ASN A 431 -6.02 -3.49 -26.27
C ASN A 431 -7.27 -4.34 -26.57
N GLY A 432 -8.47 -3.87 -26.19
CA GLY A 432 -9.75 -4.50 -26.51
C GLY A 432 -10.20 -5.59 -25.54
N SER A 433 -9.49 -5.81 -24.43
CA SER A 433 -9.90 -6.74 -23.36
C SER A 433 -11.12 -6.23 -22.57
N LEU A 434 -11.39 -4.92 -22.60
CA LEU A 434 -12.63 -4.33 -22.09
C LEU A 434 -13.43 -3.68 -23.21
N HIS A 435 -14.76 -3.82 -23.08
CA HIS A 435 -15.74 -3.24 -23.98
C HIS A 435 -16.61 -2.25 -23.20
N ILE A 436 -16.91 -1.11 -23.83
CA ILE A 436 -17.66 0.00 -23.19
C ILE A 436 -19.04 -0.48 -22.77
N GLU A 437 -19.66 -1.30 -23.61
CA GLU A 437 -20.98 -1.90 -23.42
C GLU A 437 -21.05 -2.72 -22.13
N THR A 438 -19.92 -3.25 -21.67
CA THR A 438 -19.83 -4.05 -20.46
C THR A 438 -19.51 -3.23 -19.22
N ILE A 439 -18.72 -2.15 -19.36
CA ILE A 439 -18.18 -1.40 -18.23
C ILE A 439 -18.88 -0.06 -17.97
N TRP A 440 -19.64 0.47 -18.94
CA TRP A 440 -20.32 1.74 -18.83
C TRP A 440 -21.78 1.55 -18.39
N SER A 441 -22.13 2.21 -17.29
CA SER A 441 -23.50 2.30 -16.81
C SER A 441 -23.85 3.76 -16.59
N GLU A 442 -24.80 4.29 -17.34
CA GLU A 442 -25.26 5.68 -17.22
C GLU A 442 -25.76 5.97 -15.80
N VAL A 443 -26.43 5.00 -15.18
CA VAL A 443 -26.95 5.10 -13.82
C VAL A 443 -25.81 5.17 -12.79
N GLN A 444 -24.80 4.30 -12.92
CA GLN A 444 -23.65 4.34 -12.01
C GLN A 444 -22.79 5.59 -12.25
N PHE A 445 -22.64 6.01 -13.51
CA PHE A 445 -21.92 7.24 -13.86
C PHE A 445 -22.59 8.46 -13.21
N GLU A 446 -23.91 8.60 -13.37
CA GLU A 446 -24.65 9.71 -12.79
C GLU A 446 -24.55 9.71 -11.27
N ARG A 447 -24.66 8.53 -10.64
CA ARG A 447 -24.47 8.40 -9.18
C ARG A 447 -23.08 8.85 -8.75
N SER A 448 -22.03 8.40 -9.43
CA SER A 448 -20.65 8.77 -9.10
C SER A 448 -20.39 10.25 -9.32
N ARG A 449 -20.94 10.81 -10.41
CA ARG A 449 -20.91 12.24 -10.69
C ARG A 449 -21.56 13.05 -9.57
N GLN A 450 -22.74 12.64 -9.10
CA GLN A 450 -23.45 13.29 -8.00
C GLN A 450 -22.69 13.23 -6.69
N VAL A 451 -22.08 12.08 -6.35
CA VAL A 451 -21.25 11.95 -5.14
C VAL A 451 -20.04 12.89 -5.19
N ILE A 452 -19.31 12.90 -6.30
CA ILE A 452 -18.16 13.79 -6.49
C ILE A 452 -18.58 15.26 -6.40
N LEU A 453 -19.69 15.64 -7.05
CA LEU A 453 -20.23 17.00 -6.99
C LEU A 453 -20.63 17.40 -5.57
N ALA A 454 -21.30 16.51 -4.83
CA ALA A 454 -21.70 16.76 -3.45
C ALA A 454 -20.49 16.98 -2.53
N GLU A 455 -19.41 16.22 -2.72
CA GLU A 455 -18.16 16.42 -2.00
C GLU A 455 -17.44 17.72 -2.39
N ALA A 456 -17.46 18.10 -3.67
CA ALA A 456 -16.86 19.35 -4.15
C ALA A 456 -17.58 20.61 -3.63
N ILE A 457 -18.92 20.57 -3.55
CA ILE A 457 -19.73 21.72 -3.12
C ILE A 457 -19.41 22.13 -1.68
N LYS A 458 -19.01 21.19 -0.80
CA LYS A 458 -18.63 21.48 0.60
C LYS A 458 -17.49 22.51 0.72
N PHE A 459 -16.67 22.65 -0.31
CA PHE A 459 -15.58 23.63 -0.35
C PHE A 459 -16.05 25.03 -0.78
N LEU A 460 -17.30 25.17 -1.22
CA LEU A 460 -17.91 26.43 -1.61
C LEU A 460 -18.82 27.02 -0.51
N ASP A 461 -19.15 26.24 0.51
CA ASP A 461 -20.06 26.62 1.60
C ASP A 461 -19.31 27.17 2.84
N ILE A 462 -18.02 27.53 2.69
CA ILE A 462 -17.11 27.99 3.76
C ILE A 462 -16.99 29.51 3.77
#